data_AF-A0A849S6Y3-F1
#
_entry.id   AF-A0A849S6Y3-F1
#
_cell.length_a   1.000
_cell.length_b   1.000
_cell.length_c   1.000
_cell.angle_alpha   90.00
_cell.angle_beta   90.00
_cell.angle_gamma   90.00
#
_symmetry.space_group_name_H-M   'P 1'
#
loop_
_entity.id
_entity.type
_entity.pdbx_description
1 polymer ?
#
loop_
_entity_poly.entity_id
_entity_poly.type
_entity_poly.pdbx_seq_one_letter_code
_entity_poly.pdbx_strand_id
1 'polypeptide(L)'
;MIIFTYRELKSAWNNCRTAFESADTKSNAHRLLLFYAVETGLKAVYLKRNNKNDTGCDDAKALFSEIQHNLNKLMHELRTGSELNLPADIQLNDLKLPTTNRRPSSAKLNEIWRYGAIAIRPTDAELENQLIAILAWIDGELR
;
A
#
# COMPACT_ATOMS: atom_id res chain seq x y z
N MET A 1 4.60 -17.68 -2.17
CA MET A 1 5.17 -16.34 -1.94
C MET A 1 6.67 -16.51 -1.74
N ILE A 2 7.50 -15.63 -2.31
CA ILE A 2 8.94 -15.58 -2.04
C ILE A 2 9.14 -15.09 -0.61
N ILE A 3 10.11 -15.65 0.12
CA ILE A 3 10.41 -15.25 1.49
C ILE A 3 11.31 -14.01 1.45
N PHE A 4 10.95 -12.97 2.21
CA PHE A 4 11.74 -11.77 2.39
C PHE A 4 12.04 -11.55 3.87
N THR A 5 13.25 -11.11 4.17
CA THR A 5 13.66 -10.77 5.53
C THR A 5 13.11 -9.40 5.95
N TYR A 6 13.04 -9.17 7.26
CA TYR A 6 12.73 -7.85 7.84
C TYR A 6 13.66 -6.75 7.28
N ARG A 7 14.95 -7.06 7.10
CA ARG A 7 15.93 -6.10 6.55
C ARG A 7 15.63 -5.76 5.10
N GLU A 8 15.26 -6.74 4.29
CA GLU A 8 14.87 -6.53 2.89
C GLU A 8 13.58 -5.71 2.79
N LEU A 9 12.58 -5.99 3.63
CA LEU A 9 11.34 -5.20 3.66
C LEU A 9 11.61 -3.75 4.09
N LYS A 10 12.44 -3.53 5.13
CA LYS A 10 12.82 -2.18 5.57
C LYS A 10 13.60 -1.43 4.49
N SER A 11 14.50 -2.12 3.79
CA SER A 11 15.24 -1.56 2.65
C SER A 11 14.30 -1.19 1.49
N ALA A 12 13.38 -2.09 1.12
CA ALA A 12 12.39 -1.85 0.07
C ALA A 12 11.48 -0.66 0.40
N TRP A 13 11.01 -0.56 1.65
CA TRP A 13 10.25 0.59 2.16
C TRP A 13 11.00 1.90 1.93
N ASN A 14 12.26 1.96 2.37
CA ASN A 14 13.08 3.16 2.26
C ASN A 14 13.40 3.53 0.80
N ASN A 15 13.73 2.55 -0.04
CA ASN A 15 14.07 2.76 -1.43
C ASN A 15 12.86 3.26 -2.24
N CYS A 16 11.70 2.64 -2.05
CA CYS A 16 10.46 3.04 -2.73
C CYS A 16 10.00 4.43 -2.27
N ARG A 17 10.09 4.70 -0.96
CA ARG A 17 9.82 6.03 -0.40
C ARG A 17 10.72 7.10 -1.01
N THR A 18 12.04 6.87 -1.01
CA THR A 18 13.01 7.83 -1.53
C THR A 18 12.77 8.11 -3.01
N ALA A 19 12.50 7.06 -3.80
CA ALA A 19 12.19 7.20 -5.23
C ALA A 19 10.87 7.91 -5.49
N PHE A 20 9.86 7.73 -4.62
CA PHE A 20 8.66 8.55 -4.66
C PHE A 20 8.99 10.01 -4.34
N GLU A 21 9.66 10.29 -3.22
CA GLU A 21 9.94 11.64 -2.72
C GLU A 21 10.81 12.46 -3.68
N SER A 22 11.82 11.85 -4.32
CA SER A 22 12.77 12.53 -5.21
C SER A 22 12.20 13.02 -6.54
N ALA A 23 11.00 12.58 -6.92
CA ALA A 23 10.39 12.96 -8.19
C ALA A 23 9.75 14.35 -8.15
N ASP A 24 10.09 15.24 -9.10
CA ASP A 24 9.47 16.57 -9.19
C ASP A 24 7.99 16.51 -9.57
N THR A 25 7.59 15.50 -10.36
CA THR A 25 6.20 15.28 -10.77
C THR A 25 5.75 13.86 -10.44
N LYS A 26 4.64 13.73 -9.72
CA LYS A 26 4.11 12.42 -9.30
C LYS A 26 3.18 11.84 -10.37
N SER A 27 3.73 10.97 -11.20
CA SER A 27 2.96 10.10 -12.11
C SER A 27 2.45 8.83 -11.41
N ASN A 28 1.63 8.03 -12.08
CA ASN A 28 1.15 6.74 -11.56
C ASN A 28 2.30 5.79 -11.19
N ALA A 29 3.43 5.85 -11.88
CA ALA A 29 4.61 5.05 -11.52
C ALA A 29 5.14 5.43 -10.13
N HIS A 30 5.19 6.73 -9.83
CA HIS A 30 5.62 7.22 -8.53
C HIS A 30 4.60 6.86 -7.43
N ARG A 31 3.30 7.01 -7.71
CA ARG A 31 2.24 6.56 -6.79
C ARG A 31 2.31 5.06 -6.51
N LEU A 32 2.66 4.27 -7.51
CA LEU A 32 2.87 2.83 -7.35
C LEU A 32 4.08 2.54 -6.45
N LEU A 33 5.17 3.31 -6.55
CA LEU A 33 6.29 3.23 -5.61
C LEU A 33 5.85 3.60 -4.18
N LEU A 34 5.05 4.66 -4.02
CA LEU A 34 4.49 5.01 -2.72
C LEU A 34 3.61 3.88 -2.14
N PHE A 35 2.76 3.27 -2.96
CA PHE A 35 1.97 2.10 -2.56
C PHE A 35 2.85 0.97 -2.05
N TYR A 36 3.90 0.61 -2.79
CA TYR A 36 4.80 -0.47 -2.39
C TYR A 36 5.69 -0.10 -1.20
N ALA A 37 6.02 1.19 -1.01
CA ALA A 37 6.66 1.67 0.19
C ALA A 37 5.76 1.41 1.41
N VAL A 38 4.48 1.78 1.33
CA VAL A 38 3.50 1.51 2.40
C VAL A 38 3.34 0.00 2.64
N GLU A 39 3.17 -0.81 1.58
CA GLU A 39 2.97 -2.26 1.74
C GLU A 39 4.16 -2.92 2.43
N THR A 40 5.38 -2.66 1.95
CA THR A 40 6.61 -3.24 2.53
C THR A 40 6.90 -2.70 3.92
N GLY A 41 6.61 -1.43 4.17
CA GLY A 41 6.72 -0.81 5.49
C GLY A 41 5.77 -1.43 6.52
N LEU A 42 4.48 -1.57 6.20
CA LEU A 42 3.51 -2.23 7.09
C LEU A 42 3.90 -3.69 7.37
N LYS A 43 4.36 -4.44 6.35
CA LYS A 43 4.87 -5.80 6.55
C LYS A 43 6.09 -5.82 7.48
N ALA A 44 7.01 -4.88 7.33
CA ALA A 44 8.16 -4.74 8.23
C ALA A 44 7.74 -4.42 9.67
N VAL A 45 6.75 -3.54 9.87
CA VAL A 45 6.19 -3.23 11.19
C VAL A 45 5.59 -4.48 11.83
N TYR A 46 4.84 -5.28 11.05
CA TYR A 46 4.29 -6.54 11.52
C TYR A 46 5.39 -7.49 12.02
N LEU A 47 6.47 -7.67 11.24
CA LEU A 47 7.59 -8.52 11.66
C LEU A 47 8.29 -7.96 12.91
N LYS A 48 8.52 -6.64 12.99
CA LYS A 48 9.13 -5.98 14.17
C LYS A 48 8.30 -6.23 15.43
N ARG A 49 6.98 -6.00 15.38
CA ARG A 49 6.08 -6.14 16.53
C ARG A 49 5.92 -7.59 17.01
N ASN A 50 6.03 -8.55 16.09
CA ASN A 50 5.89 -9.98 16.40
C ASN A 50 7.25 -10.70 16.58
N ASN A 51 8.35 -9.95 16.64
CA ASN A 51 9.71 -10.48 16.79
C ASN A 51 10.07 -11.57 15.76
N LYS A 52 9.74 -11.32 14.49
CA LYS A 52 9.98 -12.22 13.35
C LYS A 52 11.10 -11.68 12.47
N ASN A 53 11.88 -12.60 11.88
CA ASN A 53 13.01 -12.23 11.02
C ASN A 53 12.67 -12.17 9.54
N ASP A 54 11.61 -12.86 9.10
CA ASP A 54 11.24 -12.99 7.69
C ASP A 54 9.75 -13.34 7.49
N THR A 55 9.28 -13.25 6.25
CA THR A 55 7.89 -13.54 5.86
C THR A 55 7.59 -15.02 5.70
N GLY A 56 8.52 -15.91 6.03
CA GLY A 56 8.42 -17.36 5.86
C GLY A 56 7.81 -18.09 7.05
N CYS A 57 7.76 -17.45 8.23
CA CYS A 57 7.10 -18.02 9.41
C CYS A 57 5.58 -18.17 9.19
N ASP A 58 4.99 -19.22 9.78
CA ASP A 58 3.64 -19.66 9.44
C ASP A 58 2.57 -18.57 9.58
N ASP A 59 2.66 -17.76 10.64
CA ASP A 59 1.76 -16.65 10.90
C ASP A 59 1.89 -15.52 9.87
N ALA A 60 3.11 -15.02 9.63
CA ALA A 60 3.34 -13.96 8.63
C ALA A 60 2.98 -14.44 7.21
N LYS A 61 3.33 -15.68 6.87
CA LYS A 61 3.06 -16.28 5.57
C LYS A 61 1.56 -16.44 5.34
N ALA A 62 0.81 -16.95 6.31
CA ALA A 62 -0.64 -17.08 6.22
C ALA A 62 -1.29 -15.70 6.08
N LEU A 63 -0.93 -14.76 6.96
CA LEU A 63 -1.47 -13.41 6.96
C LEU A 63 -1.23 -12.69 5.62
N PHE A 64 0.02 -12.64 5.14
CA PHE A 64 0.34 -11.91 3.91
C PHE A 64 -0.25 -12.59 2.66
N SER A 65 -0.44 -13.92 2.71
CA SER A 65 -1.14 -14.65 1.64
C SER A 65 -2.64 -14.38 1.64
N GLU A 66 -3.26 -14.14 2.79
CA GLU A 66 -4.67 -13.79 2.86
C GLU A 66 -4.92 -12.31 2.50
N ILE A 67 -4.08 -11.41 3.01
CA ILE A 67 -4.23 -9.96 2.83
C ILE A 67 -3.85 -9.53 1.41
N GLN A 68 -2.88 -10.20 0.78
CA GLN A 68 -2.35 -9.84 -0.54
C GLN A 68 -1.92 -8.37 -0.58
N HIS A 69 -2.65 -7.53 -1.32
CA HIS A 69 -2.40 -6.10 -1.53
C HIS A 69 -3.41 -5.20 -0.77
N ASN A 70 -4.23 -5.76 0.11
CA ASN A 70 -5.22 -4.98 0.85
C ASN A 70 -4.57 -4.28 2.06
N LEU A 71 -4.10 -3.05 1.86
CA LEU A 71 -3.46 -2.25 2.90
C LEU A 71 -4.38 -2.01 4.11
N ASN A 72 -5.70 -1.86 3.91
CA ASN A 72 -6.65 -1.68 5.01
C ASN A 72 -6.70 -2.90 5.94
N LYS A 73 -6.64 -4.12 5.39
CA LYS A 73 -6.57 -5.33 6.22
C LYS A 73 -5.26 -5.37 7.03
N LEU A 74 -4.14 -4.97 6.43
CA LEU A 74 -2.85 -4.97 7.11
C LEU A 74 -2.80 -3.91 8.22
N MET A 75 -3.37 -2.73 7.96
CA MET A 75 -3.54 -1.67 8.95
C MET A 75 -4.47 -2.09 10.10
N HIS A 76 -5.56 -2.79 9.79
CA HIS A 76 -6.45 -3.37 10.80
C HIS A 76 -5.72 -4.36 11.71
N GLU A 77 -4.93 -5.28 11.14
CA GLU A 77 -4.10 -6.22 11.91
C GLU A 77 -3.10 -5.49 12.83
N LEU A 78 -2.52 -4.39 12.33
CA LEU A 78 -1.60 -3.54 13.08
C LEU A 78 -2.29 -2.55 14.04
N ARG A 79 -3.62 -2.55 14.11
CA ARG A 79 -4.41 -1.67 14.98
C ARG A 79 -4.02 -0.20 14.84
N THR A 80 -3.83 0.27 13.60
CA THR A 80 -3.37 1.65 13.32
C THR A 80 -4.40 2.73 13.64
N GLY A 81 -5.66 2.36 13.86
CA GLY A 81 -6.79 3.30 13.90
C GLY A 81 -7.49 3.41 12.54
N SER A 82 -8.75 3.83 12.54
CA SER A 82 -9.58 3.90 11.32
C SER A 82 -9.34 5.18 10.50
N GLU A 83 -8.74 6.19 11.10
CA GLU A 83 -8.37 7.47 10.49
C GLU A 83 -7.30 7.31 9.39
N LEU A 84 -6.50 6.25 9.47
CA LEU A 84 -5.50 5.93 8.46
C LEU A 84 -6.02 5.05 7.32
N ASN A 85 -7.26 4.55 7.40
CA ASN A 85 -7.79 3.67 6.37
C ASN A 85 -7.90 4.36 5.01
N LEU A 86 -7.54 3.64 3.96
CA LEU A 86 -7.82 4.06 2.59
C LEU A 86 -9.34 4.05 2.33
N PRO A 87 -9.85 5.00 1.55
CA PRO A 87 -11.25 5.03 1.15
C PRO A 87 -11.71 3.72 0.50
N ALA A 88 -12.91 3.26 0.83
CA ALA A 88 -13.40 1.95 0.42
C ALA A 88 -13.98 1.91 -1.01
N ASP A 89 -14.52 3.02 -1.51
CA ASP A 89 -15.14 3.14 -2.83
C ASP A 89 -14.29 4.06 -3.72
N ILE A 90 -13.53 3.47 -4.64
CA ILE A 90 -12.74 4.20 -5.64
C ILE A 90 -13.47 4.15 -6.97
N GLN A 91 -13.86 5.30 -7.48
CA GLN A 91 -14.47 5.46 -8.80
C GLN A 91 -13.39 5.81 -9.83
N LEU A 92 -13.37 5.06 -10.93
CA LEU A 92 -12.53 5.35 -12.09
C LEU A 92 -13.35 6.01 -13.20
N ASN A 93 -12.67 6.56 -14.21
CA ASN A 93 -13.32 7.01 -15.45
C ASN A 93 -14.16 5.90 -16.09
N ASP A 94 -15.34 6.26 -16.58
CA ASP A 94 -16.20 5.36 -17.33
C ASP A 94 -15.51 4.88 -18.61
N LEU A 95 -15.79 3.63 -18.99
CA LEU A 95 -15.43 3.15 -20.32
C LEU A 95 -16.46 3.66 -21.32
N LYS A 96 -16.04 3.75 -22.59
CA LYS A 96 -16.99 3.95 -23.69
C LYS A 96 -17.98 2.79 -23.86
N LEU A 97 -17.81 1.71 -23.08
CA LEU A 97 -18.68 0.55 -23.06
C LEU A 97 -19.71 0.68 -21.91
N PRO A 98 -21.01 0.55 -22.20
CA PRO A 98 -22.08 0.92 -21.27
C PRO A 98 -22.27 -0.02 -20.06
N THR A 99 -21.54 -1.12 -19.94
CA THR A 99 -21.88 -2.22 -19.01
C THR A 99 -20.91 -2.44 -17.85
N THR A 100 -19.88 -1.60 -17.66
CA THR A 100 -18.89 -1.81 -16.58
C THR A 100 -18.91 -0.69 -15.56
N ASN A 101 -19.54 -0.93 -14.40
CA ASN A 101 -19.37 -0.05 -13.23
C ASN A 101 -17.92 -0.17 -12.71
N ARG A 102 -17.12 0.90 -12.84
CA ARG A 102 -15.71 0.90 -12.44
C ARG A 102 -15.52 1.48 -11.05
N ARG A 103 -15.96 0.70 -10.06
CA ARG A 103 -15.83 0.98 -8.63
C ARG A 103 -14.98 -0.06 -7.89
N PRO A 104 -13.67 -0.16 -8.18
CA PRO A 104 -12.78 -1.03 -7.42
C PRO A 104 -12.68 -0.61 -5.94
N SER A 105 -12.34 -1.58 -5.09
CA SER A 105 -11.93 -1.30 -3.72
C SER A 105 -10.46 -0.84 -3.65
N SER A 106 -10.05 -0.27 -2.52
CA SER A 106 -8.66 0.12 -2.25
C SER A 106 -7.65 -1.03 -2.38
N ALA A 107 -8.08 -2.29 -2.25
CA ALA A 107 -7.23 -3.46 -2.46
C ALA A 107 -6.72 -3.61 -3.90
N LYS A 108 -7.28 -2.84 -4.84
CA LYS A 108 -6.91 -2.81 -6.26
C LYS A 108 -6.14 -1.55 -6.66
N LEU A 109 -5.74 -0.73 -5.70
CA LEU A 109 -5.06 0.55 -5.98
C LEU A 109 -3.76 0.36 -6.77
N ASN A 110 -2.99 -0.69 -6.46
CA ASN A 110 -1.80 -1.03 -7.24
C ASN A 110 -2.13 -1.34 -8.71
N GLU A 111 -3.23 -2.05 -8.99
CA GLU A 111 -3.67 -2.36 -10.35
C GLU A 111 -4.13 -1.09 -11.08
N ILE A 112 -4.86 -0.20 -10.40
CA ILE A 112 -5.31 1.09 -10.95
C ILE A 112 -4.11 1.85 -11.52
N TRP A 113 -3.09 2.09 -10.70
CA TRP A 113 -1.93 2.86 -11.13
C TRP A 113 -1.01 2.09 -12.07
N ARG A 114 -0.81 0.78 -11.85
CA ARG A 114 0.00 -0.07 -12.74
C ARG A 114 -0.53 -0.08 -14.17
N TYR A 115 -1.85 -0.08 -14.35
CA TYR A 115 -2.48 -0.10 -15.67
C TYR A 115 -2.89 1.28 -16.20
N GLY A 116 -2.43 2.36 -15.55
CA GLY A 116 -2.64 3.72 -16.05
C GLY A 116 -4.08 4.24 -15.91
N ALA A 117 -4.91 3.59 -15.08
CA ALA A 117 -6.22 4.15 -14.75
C ALA A 117 -6.06 5.38 -13.83
N ILE A 118 -7.04 6.27 -13.88
CA ILE A 118 -7.10 7.51 -13.10
C ILE A 118 -8.30 7.39 -12.16
N ALA A 119 -8.05 7.58 -10.86
CA ALA A 119 -9.11 7.65 -9.87
C ALA A 119 -9.76 9.04 -9.89
N ILE A 120 -11.09 9.07 -9.97
CA ILE A 120 -11.90 10.29 -10.02
C ILE A 120 -12.45 10.62 -8.64
N ARG A 121 -12.82 9.60 -7.86
CA ARG A 121 -13.32 9.80 -6.50
C ARG A 121 -13.01 8.59 -5.61
N PRO A 122 -12.27 8.76 -4.51
CA PRO A 122 -11.33 9.86 -4.28
C PRO A 122 -10.35 10.01 -5.46
N THR A 123 -9.85 11.21 -5.66
CA THR A 123 -8.85 11.52 -6.68
C THR A 123 -7.52 10.83 -6.38
N ASP A 124 -6.68 10.65 -7.39
CA ASP A 124 -5.32 10.12 -7.20
C ASP A 124 -4.50 10.91 -6.16
N ALA A 125 -4.71 12.24 -6.08
CA ALA A 125 -4.05 13.09 -5.09
C ALA A 125 -4.53 12.84 -3.66
N GLU A 126 -5.83 12.62 -3.45
CA GLU A 126 -6.38 12.28 -2.13
C GLU A 126 -5.90 10.89 -1.68
N LEU A 127 -5.85 9.92 -2.59
CA LEU A 127 -5.30 8.59 -2.32
C LEU A 127 -3.81 8.66 -2.00
N GLU A 128 -3.05 9.46 -2.75
CA GLU A 128 -1.63 9.72 -2.51
C GLU A 128 -1.40 10.33 -1.13
N ASN A 129 -2.16 11.36 -0.76
CA ASN A 129 -2.06 12.01 0.56
C ASN A 129 -2.38 11.03 1.71
N GLN A 130 -3.38 10.17 1.52
CA GLN A 130 -3.68 9.14 2.52
C GLN A 130 -2.52 8.14 2.69
N LEU A 131 -1.90 7.72 1.59
CA LEU A 131 -0.70 6.86 1.64
C LEU A 131 0.48 7.58 2.30
N ILE A 132 0.67 8.88 2.09
CA ILE A 132 1.70 9.68 2.77
C ILE A 132 1.45 9.70 4.29
N ALA A 133 0.19 9.86 4.73
CA ALA A 133 -0.15 9.81 6.16
C ALA A 133 0.20 8.44 6.78
N ILE A 134 -0.12 7.35 6.07
CA ILE A 134 0.25 5.99 6.50
C ILE A 134 1.78 5.83 6.55
N LEU A 135 2.50 6.38 5.56
CA LEU A 135 3.95 6.32 5.51
C LEU A 135 4.61 7.05 6.71
N ALA A 136 4.05 8.20 7.12
CA ALA A 136 4.50 8.92 8.31
C ALA A 136 4.26 8.10 9.60
N TRP A 137 3.15 7.38 9.68
CA TRP A 137 2.90 6.45 10.78
C TRP A 137 3.92 5.30 10.81
N ILE A 138 4.20 4.68 9.66
CA ILE A 138 5.23 3.63 9.54
C ILE A 138 6.60 4.14 9.98
N ASP A 139 6.95 5.38 9.64
CA ASP A 139 8.22 5.98 10.05
C ASP A 139 8.35 6.06 11.57
N GLY A 140 7.27 6.38 12.30
CA GLY A 140 7.23 6.32 13.76
C GLY A 140 7.45 4.91 14.33
N GLU A 141 6.99 3.88 13.62
CA GLU A 141 7.11 2.48 14.03
C GLU A 141 8.46 1.84 13.69
N LEU A 142 9.12 2.26 12.61
CA LEU A 142 10.37 1.66 12.11
C LEU A 142 11.64 2.43 12.47
N ARG A 143 11.50 3.62 13.08
CA ARG A 143 12.58 4.28 13.80
C ARG A 143 13.14 3.39 14.93
#